data_AF-A0A6G7C8N6-F1
#
_entry.id   AF-A0A6G7C8N6-F1
#
_cell.length_a   1.000
_cell.length_b   1.000
_cell.length_c   1.000
_cell.angle_alpha   90.00
_cell.angle_beta   90.00
_cell.angle_gamma   90.00
#
_symmetry.space_group_name_H-M   'P 1'
#
loop_
_entity.id
_entity.type
_entity.pdbx_description
1 polymer ?
#
loop_
_entity_poly.entity_id
_entity_poly.type
_entity_poly.pdbx_seq_one_letter_code
_entity_poly.pdbx_strand_id
1 'polypeptide(L)'
;MFKKILLIFTILTLIGCNATKPVIATTKKAPLKSKSEVVRTVKKTNQISRNSTKPILSKPTRPEQKKSETETIVSTSKTVVTNDIVRFYISQYKDVAMGNMKSYGIPASIILAQGILESGAGRGDLAISANNHFGIKCHVGWTGESVKHDDDSDQECFRKYDNPSESFKDHALFLTGRSRYAKLFGFSKDDYKAWARGLRAAGYATDPKYPDKLISYIERYNLDQYDSQVLDINYVSNEKQLVEELSLETRTIASNGLTSYVVQKGDTLYSISKKFELKVEDLKQKNNLSDNALSIGQRLMVK
;
A
#
# COMPACT_ATOMS: atom_id res chain seq x y z
N MET A 1 35.57 -68.72 -8.56
CA MET A 1 35.38 -69.92 -7.73
C MET A 1 34.60 -69.54 -6.47
N PHE A 2 33.43 -70.17 -6.29
CA PHE A 2 32.67 -70.45 -5.05
C PHE A 2 32.74 -69.44 -3.88
N LYS A 3 31.69 -68.64 -3.60
CA LYS A 3 30.47 -68.98 -2.82
C LYS A 3 30.73 -69.84 -1.56
N LYS A 4 30.54 -69.27 -0.36
CA LYS A 4 29.90 -69.89 0.83
C LYS A 4 29.28 -68.77 1.71
N ILE A 5 27.94 -68.65 1.77
CA ILE A 5 26.97 -69.25 2.75
C ILE A 5 26.86 -68.34 4.00
N LEU A 6 25.81 -67.52 4.16
CA LEU A 6 24.39 -67.78 4.49
C LEU A 6 24.18 -68.14 5.98
N LEU A 7 23.50 -67.26 6.73
CA LEU A 7 22.58 -67.53 7.85
C LEU A 7 22.08 -66.17 8.41
N ILE A 8 20.83 -65.86 8.77
CA ILE A 8 19.49 -66.43 8.59
C ILE A 8 18.49 -65.27 8.82
N PHE A 9 17.39 -65.29 8.09
CA PHE A 9 16.17 -64.49 8.26
C PHE A 9 15.48 -64.78 9.60
N THR A 10 14.98 -63.75 10.29
CA THR A 10 13.69 -63.84 11.01
C THR A 10 12.93 -62.53 10.88
N ILE A 11 12.05 -62.49 9.88
CA ILE A 11 10.84 -61.68 9.87
C ILE A 11 9.85 -62.42 10.78
N LEU A 12 9.30 -61.74 11.79
CA LEU A 12 8.04 -62.14 12.42
C LEU A 12 7.03 -61.02 12.20
N THR A 13 6.17 -61.25 11.23
CA THR A 13 4.96 -60.49 10.96
C THR A 13 3.78 -61.08 11.74
N LEU A 14 2.95 -60.15 12.25
CA LEU A 14 1.49 -60.13 12.11
C LEU A 14 0.56 -60.86 13.11
N ILE A 15 -0.48 -60.08 13.48
CA ILE A 15 -1.87 -60.43 13.85
C ILE A 15 -2.09 -60.78 15.34
N GLY A 16 -3.06 -60.18 16.05
CA GLY A 16 -4.12 -59.28 15.61
C GLY A 16 -5.09 -58.87 16.72
N CYS A 17 -6.05 -58.03 16.31
CA CYS A 17 -7.45 -57.92 16.77
C CYS A 17 -7.72 -57.46 18.22
N ASN A 18 -8.79 -56.75 18.56
CA ASN A 18 -9.86 -55.99 17.88
C ASN A 18 -10.64 -55.37 19.05
N ALA A 19 -11.01 -54.08 19.02
CA ALA A 19 -12.20 -53.62 19.76
C ALA A 19 -12.68 -52.26 19.24
N THR A 20 -13.88 -52.32 18.69
CA THR A 20 -14.73 -51.29 18.13
C THR A 20 -15.31 -50.34 19.19
N LYS A 21 -15.61 -49.12 18.72
CA LYS A 21 -16.21 -47.97 19.40
C LYS A 21 -17.50 -48.31 20.19
N PRO A 22 -17.97 -47.33 21.01
CA PRO A 22 -19.27 -46.78 20.64
C PRO A 22 -19.29 -45.26 20.47
N VAL A 23 -20.21 -44.87 19.59
CA VAL A 23 -20.69 -43.53 19.29
C VAL A 23 -21.60 -43.04 20.43
N ILE A 24 -21.50 -41.76 20.80
CA ILE A 24 -22.63 -41.05 21.43
C ILE A 24 -22.95 -39.84 20.56
N ALA A 25 -23.97 -40.03 19.73
CA ALA A 25 -24.83 -38.98 19.22
C ALA A 25 -26.12 -39.03 20.06
N THR A 26 -26.56 -37.91 20.61
CA THR A 26 -27.89 -37.74 21.17
C THR A 26 -28.66 -36.71 20.36
N THR A 27 -29.55 -37.21 19.52
CA THR A 27 -30.71 -36.51 18.98
C THR A 27 -31.87 -36.58 19.97
N LYS A 28 -32.64 -35.49 20.10
CA LYS A 28 -34.11 -35.41 20.30
C LYS A 28 -34.46 -33.91 20.45
N LYS A 29 -35.56 -33.34 19.97
CA LYS A 29 -36.62 -33.68 19.01
C LYS A 29 -37.41 -32.35 18.90
N ALA A 30 -37.69 -31.88 17.69
CA ALA A 30 -38.63 -30.78 17.47
C ALA A 30 -40.09 -31.24 17.60
N PRO A 31 -41.04 -30.37 17.96
CA PRO A 31 -42.45 -30.52 17.60
C PRO A 31 -42.90 -29.47 16.57
N LEU A 32 -43.32 -30.00 15.42
CA LEU A 32 -44.54 -29.71 14.64
C LEU A 32 -45.00 -28.26 14.36
N LYS A 33 -44.89 -27.92 13.06
CA LYS A 33 -45.90 -27.34 12.14
C LYS A 33 -46.98 -26.38 12.68
N SER A 34 -47.01 -25.21 12.04
CA SER A 34 -48.25 -24.58 11.56
C SER A 34 -48.09 -24.23 10.07
N LYS A 35 -49.11 -24.58 9.28
CA LYS A 35 -49.28 -24.27 7.85
C LYS A 35 -50.07 -22.95 7.72
N SER A 36 -49.76 -22.15 6.70
CA SER A 36 -50.70 -21.52 5.74
C SER A 36 -49.84 -20.68 4.79
N GLU A 37 -49.68 -21.02 3.52
CA GLU A 37 -50.61 -21.00 2.38
C GLU A 37 -50.27 -19.83 1.43
N VAL A 38 -49.87 -20.26 0.24
CA VAL A 38 -49.81 -19.64 -1.08
C VAL A 38 -50.67 -18.40 -1.30
N VAL A 39 -50.10 -17.32 -1.88
CA VAL A 39 -50.70 -16.58 -3.01
C VAL A 39 -49.61 -16.02 -3.95
N ARG A 40 -49.66 -16.44 -5.21
CA ARG A 40 -49.00 -15.83 -6.40
C ARG A 40 -49.66 -14.50 -6.75
N THR A 41 -48.96 -13.60 -7.45
CA THR A 41 -49.35 -12.82 -8.68
C THR A 41 -48.30 -11.67 -8.86
N VAL A 42 -47.34 -11.71 -9.80
CA VAL A 42 -47.35 -11.30 -11.24
C VAL A 42 -47.63 -9.81 -11.51
N LYS A 43 -46.61 -9.10 -12.07
CA LYS A 43 -46.59 -7.92 -13.00
C LYS A 43 -47.43 -6.67 -12.63
N LYS A 44 -47.04 -5.41 -12.90
CA LYS A 44 -46.52 -4.81 -14.14
C LYS A 44 -46.25 -3.29 -13.90
N THR A 45 -45.28 -2.72 -14.63
CA THR A 45 -45.24 -1.39 -15.31
C THR A 45 -45.13 -0.03 -14.59
N ASN A 46 -44.10 0.70 -15.03
CA ASN A 46 -43.88 2.15 -15.27
C ASN A 46 -44.92 3.20 -14.88
N GLN A 47 -44.43 4.27 -14.25
CA GLN A 47 -44.69 5.69 -14.60
C GLN A 47 -43.45 6.50 -14.19
N ILE A 48 -42.58 6.99 -15.09
CA ILE A 48 -42.58 8.32 -15.74
C ILE A 48 -43.37 9.39 -14.96
N SER A 49 -42.65 10.34 -14.36
CA SER A 49 -43.12 11.70 -14.15
C SER A 49 -42.04 12.69 -14.59
N ARG A 50 -42.34 13.41 -15.67
CA ARG A 50 -41.69 14.66 -16.09
C ARG A 50 -42.44 15.81 -15.39
N ASN A 51 -41.71 16.85 -14.96
CA ASN A 51 -42.17 18.24 -14.90
C ASN A 51 -40.90 19.12 -14.84
N SER A 52 -40.49 19.75 -15.95
CA SER A 52 -40.92 21.04 -16.51
C SER A 52 -40.00 22.19 -16.06
N THR A 53 -39.24 22.69 -17.02
CA THR A 53 -38.33 23.84 -16.95
C THR A 53 -39.09 25.18 -16.95
N LYS A 54 -38.62 26.18 -16.19
CA LYS A 54 -38.48 27.57 -16.68
C LYS A 54 -37.51 28.39 -15.80
N PRO A 55 -36.85 29.43 -16.37
CA PRO A 55 -35.58 29.97 -15.89
C PRO A 55 -35.74 31.18 -14.97
N ILE A 56 -34.82 31.35 -14.02
CA ILE A 56 -34.64 32.60 -13.27
C ILE A 56 -33.16 33.02 -13.38
N LEU A 57 -32.98 34.21 -13.96
CA LEU A 57 -31.73 34.95 -14.09
C LEU A 57 -31.53 35.80 -12.82
N SER A 58 -30.43 35.60 -12.09
CA SER A 58 -29.91 36.61 -11.16
C SER A 58 -28.43 36.42 -10.80
N LYS A 59 -27.61 37.30 -11.41
CA LYS A 59 -26.37 38.00 -10.96
C LYS A 59 -25.16 37.25 -10.33
N PRO A 60 -23.95 37.82 -10.52
CA PRO A 60 -22.68 37.10 -10.37
C PRO A 60 -22.19 37.09 -8.91
N THR A 61 -21.96 35.89 -8.38
CA THR A 61 -21.29 35.69 -7.09
C THR A 61 -19.78 35.64 -7.31
N ARG A 62 -19.09 36.52 -6.59
CA ARG A 62 -17.63 36.64 -6.44
C ARG A 62 -16.98 35.27 -6.15
N PRO A 63 -15.84 34.91 -6.76
CA PRO A 63 -15.23 33.61 -6.53
C PRO A 63 -14.68 33.53 -5.10
N GLU A 64 -15.26 32.63 -4.32
CA GLU A 64 -14.85 32.27 -2.97
C GLU A 64 -13.59 31.39 -3.04
N GLN A 65 -12.54 31.77 -2.30
CA GLN A 65 -11.28 31.04 -2.24
C GLN A 65 -11.51 29.62 -1.70
N LYS A 66 -11.13 28.62 -2.50
CA LYS A 66 -11.16 27.21 -2.12
C LYS A 66 -10.17 26.98 -0.97
N LYS A 67 -10.68 26.84 0.25
CA LYS A 67 -9.93 26.48 1.44
C LYS A 67 -9.35 25.07 1.22
N SER A 68 -8.02 24.96 1.19
CA SER A 68 -7.32 23.68 1.13
C SER A 68 -7.66 22.89 2.39
N GLU A 69 -8.56 21.92 2.28
CA GLU A 69 -8.92 21.03 3.38
C GLU A 69 -7.74 20.09 3.65
N THR A 70 -7.08 20.31 4.78
CA THR A 70 -6.14 19.35 5.36
C THR A 70 -6.93 18.11 5.77
N GLU A 71 -7.11 17.15 4.87
CA GLU A 71 -7.63 15.84 5.24
C GLU A 71 -6.61 15.12 6.11
N THR A 72 -6.95 14.89 7.38
CA THR A 72 -6.16 14.05 8.28
C THR A 72 -6.29 12.60 7.85
N ILE A 73 -5.23 12.06 7.28
CA ILE A 73 -5.16 10.65 6.87
C ILE A 73 -4.82 9.80 8.10
N VAL A 74 -5.55 8.70 8.31
CA VAL A 74 -5.30 7.74 9.40
C VAL A 74 -4.20 6.78 8.98
N SER A 75 -2.96 7.09 9.36
CA SER A 75 -1.81 6.17 9.34
C SER A 75 -1.92 5.16 10.49
N THR A 76 -1.20 4.03 10.41
CA THR A 76 -0.99 3.15 11.58
C THR A 76 -0.18 3.88 12.67
N SER A 77 0.75 4.74 12.25
CA SER A 77 1.38 5.72 13.14
C SER A 77 0.41 6.87 13.46
N LYS A 78 0.43 7.41 14.68
CA LYS A 78 -0.43 8.54 15.14
C LYS A 78 -0.09 9.89 14.46
N THR A 79 0.40 9.87 13.23
CA THR A 79 0.93 11.02 12.50
C THR A 79 -0.15 11.63 11.60
N VAL A 80 -0.34 12.95 11.67
CA VAL A 80 -1.20 13.67 10.72
C VAL A 80 -0.44 13.87 9.41
N VAL A 81 -0.99 13.39 8.31
CA VAL A 81 -0.38 13.44 6.97
C VAL A 81 -1.28 14.20 6.01
N THR A 82 -0.72 15.18 5.29
CA THR A 82 -1.43 15.98 4.28
C THR A 82 -1.31 15.34 2.89
N ASN A 83 -2.20 15.73 1.96
CA ASN A 83 -2.13 15.28 0.55
C ASN A 83 -0.76 15.54 -0.10
N ASP A 84 -0.16 16.69 0.15
CA ASP A 84 1.15 17.06 -0.43
C ASP A 84 2.27 16.13 0.05
N ILE A 85 2.23 15.73 1.33
CA ILE A 85 3.19 14.76 1.89
C ILE A 85 3.03 13.41 1.21
N VAL A 86 1.78 12.95 0.98
CA VAL A 86 1.54 11.68 0.28
C VAL A 86 2.01 11.75 -1.16
N ARG A 87 1.70 12.83 -1.89
CA ARG A 87 2.17 13.02 -3.28
C ARG A 87 3.70 13.05 -3.34
N PHE A 88 4.35 13.68 -2.37
CA PHE A 88 5.81 13.67 -2.26
C PHE A 88 6.34 12.25 -2.06
N TYR A 89 5.78 11.49 -1.11
CA TYR A 89 6.15 10.10 -0.88
C TYR A 89 6.01 9.23 -2.14
N ILE A 90 4.89 9.36 -2.85
CA ILE A 90 4.66 8.67 -4.13
C ILE A 90 5.73 9.04 -5.15
N SER A 91 6.03 10.34 -5.29
CA SER A 91 7.06 10.81 -6.21
C SER A 91 8.45 10.25 -5.89
N GLN A 92 8.79 10.10 -4.60
CA GLN A 92 10.09 9.55 -4.18
C GLN A 92 10.20 8.05 -4.47
N TYR A 93 9.12 7.29 -4.25
CA TYR A 93 9.19 5.82 -4.22
C TYR A 93 8.51 5.10 -5.38
N LYS A 94 7.87 5.79 -6.32
CA LYS A 94 7.19 5.15 -7.47
C LYS A 94 8.14 4.24 -8.26
N ASP A 95 9.37 4.66 -8.53
CA ASP A 95 10.31 3.88 -9.36
C ASP A 95 10.81 2.64 -8.61
N VAL A 96 11.00 2.77 -7.28
CA VAL A 96 11.32 1.63 -6.40
C VAL A 96 10.17 0.63 -6.40
N ALA A 97 8.93 1.09 -6.24
CA ALA A 97 7.75 0.23 -6.27
C ALA A 97 7.56 -0.46 -7.62
N MET A 98 7.71 0.25 -8.73
CA MET A 98 7.68 -0.32 -10.08
C MET A 98 8.80 -1.34 -10.32
N GLY A 99 10.02 -1.07 -9.84
CA GLY A 99 11.12 -2.03 -9.90
C GLY A 99 10.84 -3.31 -9.11
N ASN A 100 10.22 -3.18 -7.94
CA ASN A 100 9.78 -4.32 -7.14
C ASN A 100 8.64 -5.09 -7.81
N MET A 101 7.69 -4.40 -8.45
CA MET A 101 6.65 -5.05 -9.24
C MET A 101 7.24 -5.89 -10.37
N LYS A 102 8.22 -5.36 -11.10
CA LYS A 102 8.94 -6.09 -12.17
C LYS A 102 9.65 -7.33 -11.63
N SER A 103 10.29 -7.21 -10.47
CA SER A 103 11.15 -8.26 -9.91
C SER A 103 10.36 -9.35 -9.17
N TYR A 104 9.27 -8.98 -8.49
CA TYR A 104 8.57 -9.84 -7.54
C TYR A 104 7.08 -10.03 -7.86
N GLY A 105 6.51 -9.27 -8.79
CA GLY A 105 5.14 -9.47 -9.27
C GLY A 105 4.02 -8.91 -8.38
N ILE A 106 4.35 -8.11 -7.37
CA ILE A 106 3.37 -7.38 -6.53
C ILE A 106 3.03 -6.06 -7.24
N PRO A 107 1.75 -5.69 -7.41
CA PRO A 107 1.39 -4.42 -8.04
C PRO A 107 2.09 -3.23 -7.36
N ALA A 108 2.66 -2.32 -8.16
CA ALA A 108 3.31 -1.11 -7.66
C ALA A 108 2.32 -0.23 -6.87
N SER A 109 1.06 -0.20 -7.29
CA SER A 109 -0.02 0.50 -6.59
C SER A 109 -0.23 -0.03 -5.17
N ILE A 110 -0.19 -1.35 -4.99
CA ILE A 110 -0.29 -2.01 -3.69
C ILE A 110 0.92 -1.69 -2.82
N ILE A 111 2.13 -1.79 -3.37
CA ILE A 111 3.37 -1.45 -2.64
C ILE A 111 3.32 0.00 -2.14
N LEU A 112 2.95 0.95 -3.00
CA LEU A 112 2.86 2.36 -2.63
C LEU A 112 1.75 2.62 -1.60
N ALA A 113 0.57 2.04 -1.78
CA ALA A 113 -0.55 2.22 -0.86
C ALA A 113 -0.22 1.65 0.54
N GLN A 114 0.41 0.48 0.61
CA GLN A 114 0.90 -0.06 1.89
C GLN A 114 1.99 0.85 2.47
N GLY A 115 2.98 1.25 1.68
CA GLY A 115 4.03 2.17 2.16
C GLY A 115 3.45 3.47 2.72
N ILE A 116 2.44 4.08 2.07
CA ILE A 116 1.76 5.27 2.58
C ILE A 116 1.06 4.99 3.91
N LEU A 117 0.28 3.91 3.99
CA LEU A 117 -0.51 3.58 5.17
C LEU A 117 0.35 3.20 6.37
N GLU A 118 1.34 2.31 6.17
CA GLU A 118 2.15 1.73 7.24
C GLU A 118 3.21 2.71 7.77
N SER A 119 3.71 3.62 6.92
CA SER A 119 4.74 4.59 7.32
C SER A 119 4.23 6.00 7.59
N GLY A 120 2.93 6.23 7.46
CA GLY A 120 2.38 7.59 7.45
C GLY A 120 3.02 8.46 6.38
N ALA A 121 3.13 7.92 5.16
CA ALA A 121 3.87 8.51 4.04
C ALA A 121 5.31 8.93 4.43
N GLY A 122 6.01 8.04 5.15
CA GLY A 122 7.39 8.21 5.57
C GLY A 122 7.59 9.09 6.81
N ARG A 123 6.51 9.53 7.47
CA ARG A 123 6.58 10.39 8.67
C ARG A 123 6.45 9.66 10.00
N GLY A 124 6.15 8.36 9.98
CA GLY A 124 6.13 7.54 11.18
C GLY A 124 7.52 7.36 11.76
N ASP A 125 7.61 7.27 13.08
CA ASP A 125 8.88 7.20 13.82
C ASP A 125 9.75 6.02 13.36
N LEU A 126 9.14 4.87 13.10
CA LEU A 126 9.84 3.68 12.61
C LEU A 126 10.40 3.88 11.18
N ALA A 127 9.68 4.59 10.32
CA ALA A 127 10.16 4.91 8.98
C ALA A 127 11.33 5.90 9.03
N ILE A 128 11.25 6.92 9.90
CA ILE A 128 12.30 7.93 10.05
C ILE A 128 13.57 7.35 10.70
N SER A 129 13.41 6.61 11.79
CA SER A 129 14.56 6.14 12.60
C SER A 129 15.23 4.88 12.07
N ALA A 130 14.49 4.05 11.32
CA ALA A 130 14.96 2.73 10.89
C ALA A 130 14.82 2.47 9.39
N ASN A 131 14.36 3.45 8.60
CA ASN A 131 14.02 3.29 7.18
C ASN A 131 13.02 2.14 6.93
N ASN A 132 12.23 1.76 7.93
CA ASN A 132 11.31 0.62 7.84
C ASN A 132 9.89 1.12 7.54
N HIS A 133 9.56 1.17 6.25
CA HIS A 133 8.30 1.75 5.75
C HIS A 133 7.10 0.81 5.85
N PHE A 134 7.29 -0.46 6.20
CA PHE A 134 6.25 -1.48 6.17
C PHE A 134 6.04 -2.17 7.52
N GLY A 135 6.66 -1.66 8.59
CA GLY A 135 6.53 -2.23 9.93
C GLY A 135 7.06 -3.66 10.04
N ILE A 136 8.09 -4.02 9.26
CA ILE A 136 8.57 -5.42 9.24
C ILE A 136 9.29 -5.74 10.56
N LYS A 137 8.71 -6.65 11.33
CA LYS A 137 9.25 -7.15 12.59
C LYS A 137 10.47 -8.06 12.37
N CYS A 138 11.32 -8.15 13.39
CA CYS A 138 12.39 -9.14 13.41
C CYS A 138 11.76 -10.54 13.51
N HIS A 139 11.99 -11.35 12.49
CA HIS A 139 11.57 -12.75 12.50
C HIS A 139 12.79 -13.64 12.74
N VAL A 140 12.54 -14.92 13.06
CA VAL A 140 13.60 -15.93 13.18
C VAL A 140 14.46 -15.91 11.92
N GLY A 141 15.77 -15.73 12.09
CA GLY A 141 16.75 -15.65 11.01
C GLY A 141 17.10 -14.23 10.53
N TRP A 142 16.49 -13.18 11.08
CA TRP A 142 16.98 -11.81 10.84
C TRP A 142 18.31 -11.59 11.56
N THR A 143 19.36 -11.25 10.79
CA THR A 143 20.72 -10.98 11.30
C THR A 143 21.19 -9.55 11.01
N GLY A 144 20.35 -8.74 10.37
CA GLY A 144 20.65 -7.33 10.09
C GLY A 144 20.40 -6.43 11.31
N GLU A 145 20.58 -5.13 11.12
CA GLU A 145 20.30 -4.16 12.17
C GLU A 145 18.82 -4.18 12.60
N SER A 146 18.56 -3.75 13.83
CA SER A 146 17.21 -3.68 14.39
C SER A 146 17.04 -2.52 15.35
N VAL A 147 15.81 -2.06 15.50
CA VAL A 147 15.42 -1.09 16.53
C VAL A 147 14.34 -1.69 17.42
N LYS A 148 14.26 -1.18 18.65
CA LYS A 148 13.14 -1.43 19.56
C LYS A 148 12.10 -0.33 19.39
N HIS A 149 10.84 -0.72 19.23
CA HIS A 149 9.73 0.21 19.08
C HIS A 149 8.48 -0.39 19.71
N ASP A 150 7.66 0.47 20.32
CA ASP A 150 6.41 0.05 20.95
C ASP A 150 5.28 0.14 19.91
N ASP A 151 4.64 -0.99 19.59
CA ASP A 151 3.56 -1.07 18.58
C ASP A 151 2.36 -1.87 19.11
N ASP A 152 2.38 -3.20 18.97
CA ASP A 152 1.39 -4.09 19.59
C ASP A 152 1.80 -4.47 21.03
N SER A 153 3.10 -4.46 21.31
CA SER A 153 3.71 -4.74 22.61
C SER A 153 4.92 -3.85 22.85
N ASP A 154 5.30 -3.71 24.12
CA ASP A 154 6.46 -2.93 24.51
C ASP A 154 7.75 -3.57 23.94
N GLN A 155 8.60 -2.73 23.36
CA GLN A 155 9.94 -3.07 22.89
C GLN A 155 9.96 -4.24 21.91
N GLU A 156 9.02 -4.23 20.97
CA GLU A 156 9.05 -5.12 19.83
C GLU A 156 10.27 -4.85 18.94
N CYS A 157 10.81 -5.91 18.37
CA CYS A 157 11.96 -5.82 17.47
C CYS A 157 11.48 -5.55 16.05
N PHE A 158 11.96 -4.47 15.46
CA PHE A 158 11.74 -4.15 14.05
C PHE A 158 13.06 -4.11 13.30
N ARG A 159 13.03 -4.53 12.05
CA ARG A 159 14.19 -4.48 11.16
C ARG A 159 14.58 -3.03 10.90
N LYS A 160 15.88 -2.76 10.83
CA LYS A 160 16.46 -1.47 10.43
C LYS A 160 17.22 -1.66 9.14
N TYR A 161 17.13 -0.66 8.27
CA TYR A 161 17.73 -0.67 6.95
C TYR A 161 18.59 0.58 6.75
N ASP A 162 19.57 0.47 5.84
CA ASP A 162 20.45 1.60 5.51
C ASP A 162 19.71 2.67 4.71
N ASN A 163 18.70 2.25 3.93
CA ASN A 163 17.86 3.14 3.13
C ASN A 163 16.44 2.59 2.95
N PRO A 164 15.46 3.45 2.61
CA PRO A 164 14.07 3.05 2.41
C PRO A 164 13.89 1.92 1.39
N SER A 165 14.63 1.94 0.26
CA SER A 165 14.46 0.98 -0.84
C SER A 165 14.73 -0.47 -0.41
N GLU A 166 15.58 -0.68 0.60
CA GLU A 166 15.79 -2.00 1.20
C GLU A 166 14.55 -2.51 1.93
N SER A 167 13.83 -1.64 2.63
CA SER A 167 12.55 -2.03 3.25
C SER A 167 11.48 -2.38 2.21
N PHE A 168 11.47 -1.72 1.06
CA PHE A 168 10.58 -2.06 -0.07
C PHE A 168 10.92 -3.44 -0.63
N LYS A 169 12.21 -3.73 -0.82
CA LYS A 169 12.69 -5.03 -1.25
C LYS A 169 12.35 -6.12 -0.24
N ASP A 170 12.58 -5.87 1.05
CA ASP A 170 12.32 -6.83 2.10
C ASP A 170 10.81 -7.07 2.29
N HIS A 171 9.97 -6.05 2.09
CA HIS A 171 8.53 -6.21 1.99
C HIS A 171 8.13 -7.14 0.83
N ALA A 172 8.75 -6.97 -0.34
CA ALA A 172 8.50 -7.84 -1.48
C ALA A 172 8.93 -9.29 -1.20
N LEU A 173 10.10 -9.48 -0.56
CA LEU A 173 10.58 -10.80 -0.12
C LEU A 173 9.69 -11.41 0.95
N PHE A 174 9.13 -10.60 1.86
CA PHE A 174 8.19 -11.05 2.89
C PHE A 174 6.91 -11.61 2.28
N LEU A 175 6.34 -10.93 1.27
CA LEU A 175 5.13 -11.40 0.59
C LEU A 175 5.40 -12.60 -0.31
N THR A 176 6.50 -12.61 -1.06
CA THR A 176 6.85 -13.73 -1.96
C THR A 176 7.32 -14.98 -1.20
N GLY A 177 8.04 -14.81 -0.09
CA GLY A 177 8.65 -15.90 0.65
C GLY A 177 7.72 -16.66 1.60
N ARG A 178 6.48 -16.19 1.82
CA ARG A 178 5.54 -16.81 2.76
C ARG A 178 4.35 -17.43 2.03
N SER A 179 4.19 -18.74 2.18
CA SER A 179 3.14 -19.53 1.52
C SER A 179 1.71 -19.00 1.73
N ARG A 180 1.41 -18.37 2.88
CA ARG A 180 0.10 -17.77 3.15
C ARG A 180 -0.32 -16.70 2.13
N TYR A 181 0.65 -16.04 1.47
CA TYR A 181 0.41 -15.02 0.46
C TYR A 181 0.44 -15.57 -0.98
N ALA A 182 0.75 -16.84 -1.19
CA ALA A 182 0.94 -17.42 -2.52
C ALA A 182 -0.28 -17.22 -3.45
N LYS A 183 -1.50 -17.25 -2.89
CA LYS A 183 -2.74 -17.03 -3.65
C LYS A 183 -2.81 -15.65 -4.30
N LEU A 184 -2.17 -14.62 -3.72
CA LEU A 184 -2.16 -13.26 -4.26
C LEU A 184 -1.54 -13.22 -5.66
N PHE A 185 -0.47 -13.98 -5.86
CA PHE A 185 0.28 -14.02 -7.11
C PHE A 185 -0.46 -14.76 -8.24
N GLY A 186 -1.63 -15.34 -7.95
CA GLY A 186 -2.56 -15.85 -8.96
C GLY A 186 -3.56 -14.81 -9.46
N PHE A 187 -3.65 -13.64 -8.83
CA PHE A 187 -4.48 -12.53 -9.33
C PHE A 187 -3.77 -11.79 -10.45
N SER A 188 -4.55 -11.06 -11.26
CA SER A 188 -3.98 -10.17 -12.26
C SER A 188 -3.14 -9.08 -11.58
N LYS A 189 -2.07 -8.64 -12.26
CA LYS A 189 -1.12 -7.67 -11.72
C LYS A 189 -1.64 -6.22 -11.73
N ASP A 190 -2.77 -5.98 -12.38
CA ASP A 190 -3.52 -4.72 -12.40
C ASP A 190 -4.79 -4.77 -11.51
N ASP A 191 -5.14 -5.92 -10.94
CA ASP A 191 -6.31 -6.07 -10.06
C ASP A 191 -5.95 -5.78 -8.60
N TYR A 192 -5.62 -4.52 -8.33
CA TYR A 192 -5.29 -4.08 -6.97
C TYR A 192 -6.44 -4.31 -5.97
N LYS A 193 -7.70 -4.39 -6.42
CA LYS A 193 -8.86 -4.66 -5.56
C LYS A 193 -8.84 -6.10 -5.04
N ALA A 194 -8.55 -7.07 -5.91
CA ALA A 194 -8.35 -8.45 -5.50
C ALA A 194 -7.13 -8.59 -4.58
N TRP A 195 -6.03 -7.91 -4.89
CA TRP A 195 -4.83 -7.89 -4.04
C TRP A 195 -5.11 -7.34 -2.64
N ALA A 196 -5.75 -6.18 -2.52
CA ALA A 196 -6.05 -5.55 -1.22
C ALA A 196 -6.94 -6.45 -0.35
N ARG A 197 -7.99 -7.06 -0.92
CA ARG A 197 -8.84 -8.02 -0.20
C ARG A 197 -8.09 -9.30 0.15
N GLY A 198 -7.27 -9.78 -0.77
CA GLY A 198 -6.44 -10.96 -0.61
C GLY A 198 -5.43 -10.80 0.52
N LEU A 199 -4.76 -9.65 0.61
CA LEU A 199 -3.78 -9.35 1.67
C LEU A 199 -4.42 -9.49 3.05
N ARG A 200 -5.60 -8.90 3.23
CA ARG A 200 -6.36 -9.08 4.48
C ARG A 200 -6.77 -10.54 4.69
N ALA A 201 -7.31 -11.20 3.67
CA ALA A 201 -7.74 -12.61 3.79
C ALA A 201 -6.57 -13.56 4.12
N ALA A 202 -5.38 -13.25 3.61
CA ALA A 202 -4.14 -13.94 3.94
C ALA A 202 -3.64 -13.60 5.34
N GLY A 203 -4.18 -12.56 5.98
CA GLY A 203 -3.93 -12.10 7.34
C GLY A 203 -2.71 -11.21 7.48
N TYR A 204 -2.48 -10.33 6.49
CA TYR A 204 -1.51 -9.23 6.59
C TYR A 204 -1.94 -8.22 7.68
N ALA A 205 -3.23 -7.88 7.72
CA ALA A 205 -3.83 -6.98 8.71
C ALA A 205 -5.13 -7.56 9.28
N THR A 206 -5.43 -7.24 10.53
CA THR A 206 -6.67 -7.66 11.21
C THR A 206 -7.84 -6.71 10.93
N ASP A 207 -7.56 -5.44 10.65
CA ASP A 207 -8.55 -4.39 10.40
C ASP A 207 -9.50 -4.78 9.24
N PRO A 208 -10.83 -4.86 9.46
CA PRO A 208 -11.81 -5.10 8.40
C PRO A 208 -11.77 -4.06 7.26
N LYS A 209 -11.40 -2.81 7.55
CA LYS A 209 -11.33 -1.73 6.57
C LYS A 209 -9.99 -1.64 5.86
N TYR A 210 -9.03 -2.51 6.16
CA TYR A 210 -7.71 -2.48 5.52
C TYR A 210 -7.76 -2.48 3.99
N PRO A 211 -8.56 -3.34 3.32
CA PRO A 211 -8.65 -3.32 1.86
C PRO A 211 -9.20 -2.00 1.34
N ASP A 212 -10.22 -1.45 1.98
CA ASP A 212 -10.85 -0.19 1.57
C ASP A 212 -9.89 0.99 1.73
N LYS A 213 -9.06 0.99 2.78
CA LYS A 213 -7.99 1.99 2.97
C LYS A 213 -7.00 1.94 1.80
N LEU A 214 -6.47 0.76 1.48
CA LEU A 214 -5.53 0.61 0.36
C LEU A 214 -6.15 1.05 -0.97
N ILE A 215 -7.36 0.56 -1.27
CA ILE A 215 -8.12 0.95 -2.47
C ILE A 215 -8.30 2.46 -2.51
N SER A 216 -8.62 3.10 -1.38
CA SER A 216 -8.81 4.55 -1.33
C SER A 216 -7.54 5.34 -1.67
N TYR A 217 -6.35 4.89 -1.24
CA TYR A 217 -5.10 5.54 -1.64
C TYR A 217 -4.82 5.33 -3.14
N ILE A 218 -5.03 4.11 -3.62
CA ILE A 218 -4.80 3.76 -5.02
C ILE A 218 -5.67 4.62 -5.93
N GLU A 219 -6.97 4.68 -5.66
CA GLU A 219 -7.92 5.45 -6.47
C GLU A 219 -7.71 6.97 -6.31
N ARG A 220 -7.47 7.47 -5.09
CA ARG A 220 -7.30 8.91 -4.83
C ARG A 220 -6.05 9.49 -5.47
N TYR A 221 -4.94 8.75 -5.44
CA TYR A 221 -3.66 9.19 -5.96
C TYR A 221 -3.32 8.53 -7.32
N ASN A 222 -4.28 7.82 -7.91
CA ASN A 222 -4.15 7.17 -9.22
C ASN A 222 -2.91 6.27 -9.30
N LEU A 223 -2.66 5.45 -8.28
CA LEU A 223 -1.41 4.67 -8.15
C LEU A 223 -1.35 3.48 -9.12
N ASP A 224 -2.49 3.01 -9.59
CA ASP A 224 -2.64 1.96 -10.61
C ASP A 224 -2.07 2.37 -11.99
N GLN A 225 -1.85 3.67 -12.22
CA GLN A 225 -1.09 4.14 -13.38
C GLN A 225 0.33 3.53 -13.43
N TYR A 226 0.95 3.25 -12.28
CA TYR A 226 2.28 2.66 -12.20
C TYR A 226 2.26 1.16 -12.49
N ASP A 227 1.15 0.47 -12.16
CA ASP A 227 0.95 -0.91 -12.58
C ASP A 227 0.86 -0.99 -14.10
N SER A 228 0.07 -0.10 -14.69
CA SER A 228 -0.12 0.00 -16.14
C SER A 228 1.19 0.32 -16.88
N GLN A 229 2.01 1.22 -16.33
CA GLN A 229 3.36 1.52 -16.84
C GLN A 229 4.28 0.30 -16.84
N VAL A 230 4.23 -0.52 -15.79
CA VAL A 230 5.06 -1.72 -15.69
C VAL A 230 4.59 -2.81 -16.64
N LEU A 231 3.27 -2.95 -16.82
CA LEU A 231 2.66 -3.97 -17.67
C LEU A 231 2.60 -3.58 -19.16
N ASP A 232 2.96 -2.34 -19.49
CA ASP A 232 2.85 -1.77 -20.84
C ASP A 232 1.41 -1.81 -21.40
N ILE A 233 0.41 -1.71 -20.52
CA ILE A 233 -1.01 -1.72 -20.89
C ILE A 233 -1.47 -0.27 -21.06
N ASN A 234 -1.73 0.15 -22.30
CA ASN A 234 -2.40 1.43 -22.64
C ASN A 234 -1.85 2.68 -21.90
N TYR A 235 -0.55 2.72 -21.59
CA TYR A 235 0.04 3.88 -20.94
C TYR A 235 0.19 5.02 -21.94
N VAL A 236 -0.65 6.05 -21.79
CA VAL A 236 -0.43 7.34 -22.44
C VAL A 236 0.44 8.16 -21.51
N SER A 237 1.71 8.36 -21.86
CA SER A 237 2.62 9.24 -21.14
C SER A 237 2.05 10.66 -21.13
N ASN A 238 1.38 11.01 -20.03
CA ASN A 238 0.70 12.29 -19.94
C ASN A 238 1.65 13.40 -19.51
N GLU A 239 2.83 13.45 -20.13
CA GLU A 239 3.85 14.47 -19.89
C GLU A 239 3.28 15.87 -20.05
N LYS A 240 2.31 16.04 -20.95
CA LYS A 240 1.62 17.30 -21.18
C LYS A 240 0.77 17.73 -19.98
N GLN A 241 0.00 16.83 -19.37
CA GLN A 241 -0.80 17.17 -18.18
C GLN A 241 0.08 17.34 -16.95
N LEU A 242 1.19 16.59 -16.83
CA LEU A 242 2.16 16.79 -15.75
C LEU A 242 2.81 18.18 -15.85
N VAL A 243 3.20 18.61 -17.05
CA VAL A 243 3.74 19.96 -17.29
C VAL A 243 2.70 21.04 -17.06
N GLU A 244 1.44 20.83 -17.44
CA GLU A 244 0.33 21.75 -17.19
C GLU A 244 0.05 21.90 -15.68
N GLU A 245 -0.03 20.80 -14.93
CA GLU A 245 -0.26 20.79 -13.47
C GLU A 245 0.93 21.40 -12.71
N LEU A 246 2.17 21.12 -13.12
CA LEU A 246 3.39 21.76 -12.62
C LEU A 246 3.41 23.27 -12.93
N SER A 247 2.93 23.69 -14.10
CA SER A 247 2.88 25.10 -14.49
C SER A 247 1.82 25.89 -13.70
N LEU A 248 0.71 25.24 -13.35
CA LEU A 248 -0.36 25.80 -12.53
C LEU A 248 0.06 25.88 -11.05
N GLU A 249 0.74 24.87 -10.52
CA GLU A 249 1.40 24.94 -9.21
C GLU A 249 2.41 26.09 -9.18
N THR A 250 3.29 26.21 -10.17
CA THR A 250 4.32 27.26 -10.21
C THR A 250 3.73 28.67 -10.21
N ARG A 251 2.59 28.90 -10.89
CA ARG A 251 1.88 30.19 -10.87
C ARG A 251 1.19 30.48 -9.53
N THR A 252 0.66 29.44 -8.87
CA THR A 252 -0.01 29.57 -7.56
C THR A 252 1.00 29.78 -6.42
N ILE A 253 2.20 29.21 -6.57
CA ILE A 253 3.26 29.35 -5.58
C ILE A 253 3.98 30.71 -5.71
N ALA A 254 4.01 31.31 -6.91
CA ALA A 254 4.50 32.68 -7.10
C ALA A 254 3.69 33.74 -6.32
N SER A 255 2.41 33.47 -6.00
CA SER A 255 1.59 34.38 -5.19
C SER A 255 1.63 34.11 -3.68
N ASN A 256 2.04 32.92 -3.24
CA ASN A 256 2.02 32.52 -1.81
C ASN A 256 3.40 32.14 -1.23
N GLY A 257 4.49 32.36 -1.97
CA GLY A 257 5.85 32.01 -1.55
C GLY A 257 6.15 30.51 -1.71
N LEU A 258 7.30 30.19 -2.31
CA LEU A 258 7.73 28.81 -2.55
C LEU A 258 8.01 28.06 -1.24
N THR A 259 7.20 27.06 -0.90
CA THR A 259 7.47 26.05 0.14
C THR A 259 8.30 24.88 -0.38
N SER A 260 8.21 24.59 -1.68
CA SER A 260 8.97 23.51 -2.35
C SER A 260 9.47 23.93 -3.73
N TYR A 261 10.55 23.30 -4.19
CA TYR A 261 11.24 23.54 -5.45
C TYR A 261 11.51 22.22 -6.17
N VAL A 262 11.32 22.17 -7.49
CA VAL A 262 11.63 20.97 -8.29
C VAL A 262 12.98 21.17 -8.97
N VAL A 263 13.92 20.25 -8.70
CA VAL A 263 15.28 20.23 -9.25
C VAL A 263 15.22 20.18 -10.77
N GLN A 264 15.90 21.11 -11.42
CA GLN A 264 16.01 21.22 -12.87
C GLN A 264 17.37 20.71 -13.35
N LYS A 265 17.48 20.48 -14.67
CA LYS A 265 18.76 20.09 -15.28
C LYS A 265 19.82 21.15 -15.00
N GLY A 266 20.91 20.74 -14.36
CA GLY A 266 22.03 21.63 -14.00
C GLY A 266 21.94 22.22 -12.59
N ASP A 267 20.89 21.92 -11.83
CA ASP A 267 20.83 22.32 -10.43
C ASP A 267 21.81 21.54 -9.56
N THR A 268 22.32 22.24 -8.54
CA THR A 268 23.13 21.70 -7.45
C THR A 268 22.52 22.14 -6.13
N LEU A 269 22.82 21.45 -5.02
CA LEU A 269 22.37 21.93 -3.71
C LEU A 269 22.79 23.37 -3.44
N TYR A 270 23.98 23.76 -3.89
CA TYR A 270 24.47 25.13 -3.76
C TYR A 270 23.65 26.15 -4.58
N SER A 271 23.33 25.84 -5.85
CA SER A 271 22.53 26.75 -6.68
C SER A 271 21.12 26.93 -6.12
N ILE A 272 20.53 25.86 -5.58
CA ILE A 272 19.21 25.88 -4.97
C ILE A 272 19.25 26.60 -3.62
N SER A 273 20.22 26.30 -2.75
CA SER A 273 20.32 26.95 -1.43
C SER A 273 20.51 28.45 -1.59
N LYS A 274 21.34 28.89 -2.55
CA LYS A 274 21.52 30.31 -2.87
C LYS A 274 20.23 30.96 -3.39
N LYS A 275 19.46 30.25 -4.22
CA LYS A 275 18.20 30.74 -4.78
C LYS A 275 17.11 30.99 -3.73
N PHE A 276 17.12 30.20 -2.65
CA PHE A 276 16.13 30.28 -1.58
C PHE A 276 16.68 30.85 -0.27
N GLU A 277 17.91 31.40 -0.30
CA GLU A 277 18.58 31.98 0.87
C GLU A 277 18.68 30.99 2.05
N LEU A 278 18.88 29.70 1.75
CA LEU A 278 19.11 28.63 2.72
C LEU A 278 20.58 28.25 2.76
N LYS A 279 21.03 27.70 3.90
CA LYS A 279 22.29 26.96 3.94
C LYS A 279 22.08 25.61 3.25
N VAL A 280 23.12 25.12 2.57
CA VAL A 280 23.11 23.78 1.97
C VAL A 280 22.77 22.71 3.01
N GLU A 281 23.33 22.84 4.22
CA GLU A 281 23.08 21.91 5.32
C GLU A 281 21.60 21.90 5.76
N ASP A 282 20.99 23.09 5.90
CA ASP A 282 19.57 23.22 6.25
C ASP A 282 18.69 22.62 5.14
N LEU A 283 19.06 22.85 3.87
CA LEU A 283 18.38 22.27 2.72
C LEU A 283 18.49 20.73 2.72
N LYS A 284 19.65 20.17 3.07
CA LYS A 284 19.86 18.73 3.19
C LYS A 284 19.05 18.13 4.32
N GLN A 285 19.13 18.70 5.53
CA GLN A 285 18.41 18.21 6.70
C GLN A 285 16.90 18.26 6.48
N LYS A 286 16.39 19.37 5.93
CA LYS A 286 14.96 19.53 5.63
C LYS A 286 14.44 18.50 4.62
N ASN A 287 15.32 17.94 3.79
CA ASN A 287 14.99 16.99 2.73
C ASN A 287 15.57 15.58 2.95
N ASN A 288 16.11 15.31 4.14
CA ASN A 288 16.75 14.04 4.50
C ASN A 288 17.80 13.58 3.47
N LEU A 289 18.58 14.52 2.92
CA LEU A 289 19.64 14.20 1.95
C LEU A 289 20.93 13.85 2.68
N SER A 290 21.41 12.63 2.48
CA SER A 290 22.69 12.15 3.03
C SER A 290 23.90 12.72 2.27
N ASP A 291 23.77 12.94 0.96
CA ASP A 291 24.83 13.45 0.09
C ASP A 291 24.39 14.70 -0.70
N ASN A 292 25.16 15.04 -1.73
CA ASN A 292 24.90 16.20 -2.60
C ASN A 292 24.26 15.81 -3.94
N ALA A 293 23.91 14.55 -4.14
CA ALA A 293 23.33 14.07 -5.37
C ALA A 293 21.88 14.56 -5.48
N LEU A 294 21.55 15.14 -6.63
CA LEU A 294 20.20 15.57 -6.95
C LEU A 294 19.75 14.92 -8.25
N SER A 295 18.51 14.43 -8.26
CA SER A 295 17.87 13.89 -9.46
C SER A 295 17.02 14.98 -10.12
N ILE A 296 17.10 15.09 -11.44
CA ILE A 296 16.21 16.00 -12.18
C ILE A 296 14.76 15.59 -11.92
N GLY A 297 13.91 16.56 -11.56
CA GLY A 297 12.53 16.31 -11.16
C GLY A 297 12.35 16.01 -9.67
N GLN A 298 13.43 15.87 -8.89
CA GLN A 298 13.36 15.73 -7.43
C GLN A 298 12.77 16.99 -6.81
N ARG A 299 11.78 16.86 -5.91
CA ARG A 299 11.23 18.00 -5.18
C ARG A 299 12.01 18.20 -3.87
N LEU A 300 12.37 19.44 -3.57
CA LEU A 300 13.03 19.85 -2.34
C LEU A 300 12.16 20.86 -1.60
N MET A 301 12.04 20.71 -0.29
CA MET A 301 11.49 21.69 0.63
C MET A 301 12.47 22.85 0.77
N VAL A 302 12.00 24.08 0.54
CA VAL A 302 12.83 25.30 0.49
C VAL A 302 12.32 26.45 1.38
N LYS A 303 11.23 26.23 2.13
CA LYS A 303 10.85 27.04 3.29
C LYS A 303 10.42 26.16 4.45
#